data_AF-A0A3D3CNI5-F1
#
_entry.id   AF-A0A3D3CNI5-F1
#
_cell.length_a   1.000
_cell.length_b   1.000
_cell.length_c   1.000
_cell.angle_alpha   90.00
_cell.angle_beta   90.00
_cell.angle_gamma   90.00
#
_symmetry.space_group_name_H-M   'P 1'
#
loop_
_entity.id
_entity.type
_entity.pdbx_description
1 polymer ?
#
loop_
_entity_poly.entity_id
_entity_poly.type
_entity_poly.pdbx_seq_one_letter_code
_entity_poly.pdbx_strand_id
1 'polypeptide(L)'
;IVLINKDKCIGCRYCAWACPYGAPQFNAEAKVMEKCTLCVHRVTKGLRPACVDTCIARTRFFGEIDSLTRLIREKRAERVSLGFIGAKTNTEPSTLYTK
;
A
#
# COMPACT_ATOMS: atom_id res chain seq x y z
N ILE A 1 1.16 3.68 -8.64
CA ILE A 1 1.55 4.19 -7.29
C ILE A 1 0.82 5.50 -7.04
N VAL A 2 0.21 5.69 -5.87
CA VAL A 2 -0.43 6.96 -5.50
C VAL A 2 0.52 7.74 -4.56
N LEU A 3 0.66 9.06 -4.73
CA LEU A 3 1.53 9.91 -3.91
C LEU A 3 0.80 11.16 -3.43
N ILE A 4 1.23 11.72 -2.31
CA ILE A 4 0.80 13.06 -1.85
C ILE A 4 1.93 14.03 -2.19
N ASN A 5 1.62 15.06 -2.97
CA ASN A 5 2.56 16.14 -3.24
C ASN A 5 2.62 17.04 -2.00
N LYS A 6 3.78 17.08 -1.32
CA LYS A 6 3.95 17.83 -0.07
C LYS A 6 3.91 19.35 -0.29
N ASP A 7 4.42 19.84 -1.41
CA ASP A 7 4.45 21.28 -1.73
C ASP A 7 3.05 21.86 -1.95
N LYS A 8 2.12 21.02 -2.41
CA LYS A 8 0.71 21.39 -2.61
C LYS A 8 -0.20 21.02 -1.44
N CYS A 9 0.31 20.27 -0.45
CA CYS A 9 -0.50 19.78 0.64
C CYS A 9 -0.71 20.89 1.69
N ILE A 10 -1.96 21.30 1.88
CA ILE A 10 -2.33 22.31 2.88
C ILE A 10 -2.68 21.71 4.27
N GLY A 11 -2.51 20.39 4.45
CA GLY A 11 -2.79 19.74 5.73
C GLY A 11 -4.26 19.66 6.14
N CYS A 12 -5.22 19.81 5.21
CA CYS A 12 -6.67 19.84 5.50
C CYS A 12 -7.26 18.51 6.01
N ARG A 13 -6.49 17.41 6.00
CA ARG A 13 -6.88 16.07 6.47
C ARG A 13 -8.09 15.41 5.77
N TYR A 14 -8.66 16.04 4.75
CA TYR A 14 -9.82 15.49 4.04
C TYR A 14 -9.53 14.12 3.39
N CYS A 15 -8.30 13.91 2.92
CA CYS A 15 -7.89 12.62 2.37
C CYS A 15 -7.84 11.49 3.41
N ALA A 16 -7.57 11.78 4.68
CA ALA A 16 -7.64 10.78 5.75
C ALA A 16 -9.09 10.40 6.04
N TRP A 17 -10.01 11.36 6.01
CA TRP A 17 -11.45 11.12 6.18
C TRP A 17 -12.05 10.29 5.04
N ALA A 18 -11.67 10.58 3.79
CA ALA A 18 -12.20 9.88 2.62
C ALA A 18 -11.65 8.45 2.46
N CYS A 19 -10.48 8.13 3.02
CA CYS A 19 -9.83 6.84 2.81
C CYS A 19 -10.44 5.77 3.73
N PRO A 20 -11.07 4.71 3.19
CA PRO A 20 -11.67 3.64 4.02
C PRO A 20 -10.63 2.80 4.77
N TYR A 21 -9.36 2.90 4.38
CA TYR A 21 -8.25 2.15 4.96
C TYR A 21 -7.52 2.91 6.07
N GLY A 22 -7.85 4.19 6.30
CA GLY A 22 -7.09 5.05 7.20
C GLY A 22 -5.61 5.18 6.81
N ALA A 23 -5.27 4.98 5.54
CA ALA A 23 -3.88 4.93 5.08
C ALA A 23 -3.15 6.30 5.11
N PRO A 24 -3.81 7.43 4.80
CA PRO A 24 -3.21 8.75 4.99
C PRO A 24 -3.20 9.15 6.46
N GLN A 25 -2.04 9.61 6.92
CA GLN A 25 -1.78 10.03 8.30
C GLN A 25 -1.22 11.47 8.29
N PHE A 26 -1.52 12.26 9.31
CA PHE A 26 -1.05 13.64 9.39
C PHE A 26 0.31 13.72 10.10
N ASN A 27 1.28 14.35 9.45
CA ASN A 27 2.56 14.67 10.06
C ASN A 27 2.46 16.05 10.73
N ALA A 28 2.49 16.09 12.06
CA ALA A 28 2.31 17.32 12.83
C ALA A 28 3.48 18.30 12.70
N GLU A 29 4.70 17.80 12.54
CA GLU A 29 5.92 18.61 12.40
C GLU A 29 5.96 19.30 11.04
N ALA A 30 5.78 18.52 9.97
CA ALA A 30 5.78 19.04 8.60
C ALA A 30 4.45 19.69 8.18
N LYS A 31 3.40 19.58 9.01
CA LYS A 31 2.03 20.06 8.76
C LYS A 31 1.40 19.55 7.45
N VAL A 32 1.87 18.43 6.94
CA VAL A 32 1.39 17.81 5.69
C VAL A 32 0.87 16.39 5.93
N MET A 33 0.08 15.88 4.98
CA MET A 33 -0.36 14.50 4.99
C MET A 33 0.71 13.58 4.41
N GLU A 34 0.89 12.41 5.02
CA GLU A 34 1.81 11.38 4.59
C GLU A 34 1.08 10.03 4.50
N LYS A 35 1.62 9.12 3.69
CA LYS A 35 1.10 7.74 3.57
C LYS A 35 2.20 6.84 3.02
N CYS A 36 1.95 5.54 2.98
CA CYS A 36 2.82 4.62 2.26
C CYS A 36 3.02 5.06 0.80
N THR A 37 4.28 5.27 0.41
CA THR A 37 4.71 5.67 -0.94
C THR A 37 5.18 4.49 -1.78
N LEU A 38 4.93 3.26 -1.32
CA LEU A 38 5.47 2.03 -1.90
C LEU A 38 7.00 2.06 -2.03
N CYS A 39 7.66 2.75 -1.10
CA CYS A 39 9.10 2.99 -1.13
C CYS A 39 9.60 3.50 -2.49
N VAL A 40 8.89 4.46 -3.11
CA VAL A 40 9.25 4.99 -4.45
C VAL A 40 10.74 5.35 -4.59
N HIS A 41 11.34 5.92 -3.54
CA HIS A 41 12.76 6.27 -3.47
C HIS A 41 13.75 5.08 -3.58
N ARG A 42 13.28 3.85 -3.29
CA ARG A 42 14.01 2.59 -3.45
C ARG A 42 13.66 1.93 -4.78
N VAL A 43 12.37 1.85 -5.09
CA VAL A 43 11.86 1.18 -6.30
C VAL A 43 12.42 1.81 -7.56
N THR A 44 12.55 3.14 -7.61
CA THR A 44 13.18 3.83 -8.77
C THR A 44 14.66 3.49 -8.97
N LYS A 45 15.32 2.94 -7.95
CA LYS A 45 16.71 2.47 -8.01
C LYS A 45 16.82 0.96 -8.24
N GLY A 46 15.70 0.30 -8.58
CA GLY A 46 15.64 -1.15 -8.75
C GLY A 46 15.69 -1.95 -7.43
N LEU A 47 15.57 -1.28 -6.28
CA LEU A 47 15.53 -1.95 -4.97
C LEU A 47 14.10 -2.29 -4.57
N ARG A 48 13.92 -3.36 -3.78
CA ARG A 48 12.60 -3.72 -3.25
C ARG A 48 12.17 -2.78 -2.11
N PRO A 49 10.86 -2.69 -1.81
CA PRO A 49 10.37 -1.94 -0.66
C PRO A 49 10.95 -2.46 0.67
N ALA A 50 11.23 -1.54 1.58
CA ALA A 50 11.86 -1.88 2.86
C ALA A 50 11.05 -2.90 3.68
N CYS A 51 9.72 -2.78 3.69
CA CYS A 51 8.84 -3.72 4.41
C CYS A 51 8.83 -5.14 3.82
N VAL A 52 9.21 -5.30 2.55
CA VAL A 52 9.34 -6.59 1.85
C VAL A 52 10.72 -7.18 2.10
N ASP A 53 11.77 -6.36 1.99
CA ASP A 53 13.16 -6.78 2.25
C ASP A 53 13.38 -7.26 3.68
N THR A 54 12.78 -6.57 4.65
CA THR A 54 12.96 -6.86 6.09
C THR A 54 12.07 -7.99 6.61
N CYS A 55 11.20 -8.57 5.77
CA CYS A 55 10.24 -9.57 6.21
C CYS A 55 10.92 -10.92 6.51
N ILE A 56 11.20 -11.18 7.78
CA ILE A 56 11.82 -12.42 8.26
C ILE A 56 10.96 -13.65 7.89
N ALA A 57 9.65 -13.53 8.05
CA ALA A 57 8.69 -14.60 7.75
C ALA A 57 8.48 -14.85 6.24
N ARG A 58 9.04 -14.01 5.35
CA ARG A 58 8.89 -14.12 3.89
C ARG A 58 7.44 -14.20 3.40
N THR A 59 6.54 -13.48 4.05
CA THR A 59 5.10 -13.47 3.72
C THR A 59 4.70 -12.33 2.77
N ARG A 60 5.59 -11.37 2.53
CA ARG A 60 5.33 -10.21 1.68
C ARG A 60 6.00 -10.38 0.32
N PHE A 61 5.21 -10.23 -0.74
CA PHE A 61 5.68 -10.28 -2.13
C PHE A 61 5.43 -8.92 -2.79
N PHE A 62 6.34 -8.52 -3.68
CA PHE A 62 6.28 -7.25 -4.41
C PHE A 62 6.66 -7.47 -5.86
N GLY A 63 5.90 -6.88 -6.77
CA GLY A 63 6.07 -6.99 -8.21
C GLY A 63 4.80 -6.64 -8.95
N GLU A 64 4.78 -6.94 -10.25
CA GLU A 64 3.61 -6.76 -11.10
C GLU A 64 2.44 -7.65 -10.66
N ILE A 65 1.21 -7.11 -10.77
CA ILE A 65 0.00 -7.78 -10.29
C ILE A 65 -0.22 -9.13 -10.98
N ASP A 66 0.12 -9.23 -12.27
CA ASP A 66 -0.02 -10.48 -13.04
C ASP A 66 0.92 -11.57 -12.53
N SER A 67 2.19 -11.22 -12.29
CA SER A 67 3.18 -12.14 -11.73
C SER A 67 2.78 -12.60 -10.33
N LEU A 68 2.27 -11.69 -9.50
CA LEU A 68 1.78 -12.02 -8.16
C LEU A 68 0.51 -12.88 -8.21
N THR A 69 -0.40 -12.63 -9.15
CA THR A 69 -1.61 -13.42 -9.32
C THR A 69 -1.28 -14.85 -9.74
N ARG A 70 -0.28 -15.02 -10.61
CA ARG A 70 0.26 -16.35 -10.95
C ARG A 70 0.85 -17.04 -9.72
N LEU A 71 1.65 -16.33 -8.92
CA LEU A 71 2.24 -16.86 -7.69
C LEU A 71 1.16 -17.32 -6.68
N ILE A 72 0.08 -16.57 -6.54
CA ILE A 72 -1.07 -16.93 -5.68
C ILE A 72 -1.68 -18.25 -6.15
N ARG A 73 -1.90 -18.41 -7.46
CA ARG A 73 -2.42 -19.66 -8.06
C ARG A 73 -1.47 -20.84 -7.86
N GLU A 74 -0.18 -20.63 -8.10
CA GLU A 74 0.86 -21.66 -7.92
C GLU A 74 0.95 -22.14 -6.47
N LYS A 75 0.83 -21.21 -5.51
CA LYS A 75 0.82 -21.53 -4.07
C LYS A 75 -0.52 -22.04 -3.56
N ARG A 76 -1.56 -22.13 -4.41
CA ARG A 76 -2.95 -22.46 -4.04
C ARG A 76 -3.47 -21.60 -2.87
N ALA A 77 -3.02 -20.35 -2.81
CA ALA A 77 -3.41 -19.44 -1.75
C ALA A 77 -4.76 -18.79 -2.09
N GLU A 78 -5.63 -18.64 -1.10
CA GLU A 78 -6.95 -18.03 -1.29
C GLU A 78 -6.88 -16.54 -1.00
N ARG A 79 -7.48 -15.70 -1.85
CA ARG A 79 -7.62 -14.27 -1.54
C ARG A 79 -8.55 -14.11 -0.35
N VAL A 80 -8.11 -13.33 0.63
CA VAL A 80 -8.89 -13.02 1.82
C VAL A 80 -9.16 -11.53 1.87
N SER A 81 -10.40 -11.18 2.19
CA SER A 81 -10.76 -9.84 2.62
C SER A 81 -10.53 -9.70 4.13
N LEU A 82 -9.71 -8.73 4.52
CA LEU A 82 -9.46 -8.35 5.91
C LEU A 82 -10.25 -7.07 6.25
N GLY A 83 -11.42 -7.23 6.85
CA GLY A 83 -12.26 -6.10 7.28
C GLY A 83 -12.57 -5.14 6.13
N PHE A 84 -12.14 -3.88 6.24
CA PHE A 84 -12.29 -2.86 5.18
C PHE A 84 -11.48 -3.18 3.91
N ILE A 85 -10.43 -4.00 4.00
CA ILE A 85 -9.62 -4.46 2.87
C ILE A 85 -10.35 -5.64 2.24
N GLY A 86 -11.18 -5.37 1.23
CA GLY A 86 -12.02 -6.38 0.56
C GLY A 86 -13.50 -6.31 0.94
N ALA A 87 -13.91 -5.34 1.76
CA ALA A 87 -15.28 -4.84 1.76
C ALA A 87 -15.60 -4.17 0.39
N LYS A 88 -16.88 -4.04 0.02
CA LYS A 88 -17.32 -3.35 -1.21
C LYS A 88 -16.93 -1.86 -1.16
N THR A 89 -15.69 -1.55 -1.52
CA THR A 89 -15.20 -0.18 -1.72
C THR A 89 -14.82 -0.02 -3.19
N ASN A 90 -15.19 1.11 -3.80
CA ASN A 90 -14.88 1.43 -5.21
C ASN A 90 -13.40 1.83 -5.43
N THR A 91 -12.49 1.33 -4.60
CA THR A 91 -11.09 1.78 -4.51
C THR A 91 -10.09 0.77 -5.08
N GLU A 92 -10.55 -0.41 -5.50
CA GLU A 92 -9.77 -1.46 -6.19
C GLU A 92 -8.31 -1.57 -5.70
N PRO A 93 -8.09 -1.99 -4.43
CA PRO A 93 -6.78 -1.91 -3.81
C PRO A 93 -5.77 -2.82 -4.49
N SER A 94 -4.56 -2.30 -4.75
CA SER A 94 -3.47 -3.06 -5.37
C SER A 94 -2.76 -4.02 -4.41
N THR A 95 -2.96 -3.88 -3.10
CA THR A 95 -2.40 -4.78 -2.09
C THR A 95 -3.40 -5.87 -1.78
N LEU A 96 -3.00 -7.12 -2.02
CA LEU A 96 -3.84 -8.29 -1.84
C LEU A 96 -3.34 -9.09 -0.63
N TYR A 97 -4.28 -9.67 0.11
CA TYR A 97 -4.00 -10.55 1.24
C TYR A 97 -4.46 -11.96 0.89
N THR A 98 -3.71 -12.95 1.37
CA THR A 98 -3.99 -14.36 1.13
C THR A 98 -3.86 -15.16 2.41
N LYS A 99 -4.60 -16.26 2.51
CA LYS A 99 -4.42 -17.32 3.52
C LYS A 99 -3.94 -18.60 2.86
#